data_AF-A0A2E3FN11-F1
#
_entry.id   AF-A0A2E3FN11-F1
#
_cell.length_a   1.000
_cell.length_b   1.000
_cell.length_c   1.000
_cell.angle_alpha   90.00
_cell.angle_beta   90.00
_cell.angle_gamma   90.00
#
_symmetry.space_group_name_H-M   'P 1'
#
loop_
_entity.id
_entity.type
_entity.pdbx_description
1 polymer ?
#
loop_
_entity_poly.entity_id
_entity_poly.type
_entity_poly.pdbx_seq_one_letter_code
_entity_poly.pdbx_strand_id
1 'polypeptide(L)'
;MVLDTQKRKQVTYFTGVEIENTCMKGEFTLFVVGVRPVEEIELLANNNKAKHIYFGTSQSFTPETDEEMSQWTVMMRDLLDRDFSVTLDFGIEYMEKVTASGLMKYEKFVPMISAKIPNIYKLNKNTTLKIDDITWGLTNSGVWSKNLKEITDNMHYTDWEEYVGDTVIDVDNNV
;
A
#
# COMPACT_ATOMS: atom_id res chain seq x y z
N MET A 1 -13.33 -17.03 5.18
CA MET A 1 -13.96 -15.95 5.98
C MET A 1 -13.65 -14.65 5.26
N VAL A 2 -14.64 -13.79 4.96
CA VAL A 2 -14.34 -12.49 4.32
C VAL A 2 -13.85 -11.55 5.43
N LEU A 3 -12.62 -11.07 5.33
CA LEU A 3 -12.16 -9.97 6.19
C LEU A 3 -13.03 -8.74 5.90
N ASP A 4 -13.62 -8.16 6.94
CA ASP A 4 -14.52 -7.02 6.80
C ASP A 4 -13.71 -5.73 6.59
N THR A 5 -13.48 -5.39 5.32
CA THR A 5 -12.78 -4.16 4.92
C THR A 5 -13.44 -2.90 5.49
N GLN A 6 -14.78 -2.89 5.64
CA GLN A 6 -15.47 -1.72 6.18
C GLN A 6 -15.14 -1.52 7.66
N LYS A 7 -15.11 -2.60 8.46
CA LYS A 7 -14.65 -2.53 9.85
C LYS A 7 -13.18 -2.12 9.95
N ARG A 8 -12.30 -2.65 9.10
CA ARG A 8 -10.88 -2.25 9.13
C ARG A 8 -10.67 -0.78 8.74
N LYS A 9 -11.50 -0.23 7.85
CA LYS A 9 -11.50 1.21 7.52
C LYS A 9 -11.94 2.12 8.67
N GLN A 10 -12.63 1.59 9.70
CA GLN A 10 -13.00 2.34 10.89
C GLN A 10 -11.85 2.48 11.89
N VAL A 11 -10.83 1.61 11.80
CA VAL A 11 -9.64 1.69 12.63
C VAL A 11 -8.72 2.75 12.05
N THR A 12 -8.36 3.75 12.85
CA THR A 12 -7.47 4.85 12.44
C THR A 12 -6.01 4.38 12.34
N TYR A 13 -5.56 3.62 13.34
CA TYR A 13 -4.19 3.11 13.46
C TYR A 13 -4.17 1.72 14.06
N PHE A 14 -3.19 0.93 13.64
CA PHE A 14 -2.86 -0.33 14.28
C PHE A 14 -1.38 -0.65 14.05
N THR A 15 -0.81 -1.50 14.89
CA THR A 15 0.56 -1.98 14.75
C THR A 15 0.58 -3.49 14.55
N GLY A 16 1.59 -3.95 13.83
CA GLY A 16 1.75 -5.37 13.51
C GLY A 16 3.09 -5.61 12.81
N VAL A 17 3.39 -6.87 12.55
CA VAL A 17 4.52 -7.25 11.70
C VAL A 17 4.03 -7.18 10.25
N GLU A 18 4.76 -6.50 9.38
CA GLU A 18 4.44 -6.52 7.95
C GLU A 18 4.62 -7.95 7.42
N ILE A 19 3.59 -8.48 6.76
CA ILE A 19 3.57 -9.83 6.18
C ILE A 19 3.53 -9.85 4.64
N GLU A 20 3.35 -8.69 4.01
CA GLU A 20 3.34 -8.55 2.55
C GLU A 20 4.76 -8.76 2.00
N ASN A 21 4.90 -9.07 0.71
CA ASN A 21 6.23 -9.37 0.14
C ASN A 21 6.90 -8.11 -0.41
N THR A 22 6.96 -7.07 0.41
CA THR A 22 7.76 -5.88 0.15
C THR A 22 9.18 -6.04 0.72
N CYS A 23 10.06 -5.06 0.50
CA CYS A 23 11.36 -5.01 1.17
C CYS A 23 11.26 -4.79 2.70
N MET A 24 10.06 -4.49 3.21
CA MET A 24 9.79 -4.24 4.63
C MET A 24 9.19 -5.46 5.34
N LYS A 25 9.15 -6.63 4.67
CA LYS A 25 8.63 -7.88 5.27
C LYS A 25 9.32 -8.22 6.59
N GLY A 26 8.53 -8.47 7.62
CA GLY A 26 9.02 -8.80 8.96
C GLY A 26 9.31 -7.59 9.85
N GLU A 27 9.22 -6.36 9.32
CA GLU A 27 9.42 -5.15 10.12
C GLU A 27 8.18 -4.82 10.95
N PHE A 28 8.42 -4.38 12.18
CA PHE A 28 7.35 -3.90 13.05
C PHE A 28 6.86 -2.53 12.55
N THR A 29 5.57 -2.46 12.24
CA THR A 29 4.99 -1.46 11.36
C THR A 29 3.82 -0.78 12.01
N LEU A 30 3.74 0.54 11.83
CA LEU A 30 2.53 1.32 12.10
C LEU A 30 1.71 1.40 10.81
N PHE A 31 0.51 0.82 10.83
CA PHE A 31 -0.46 0.92 9.74
C PHE A 31 -1.37 2.12 9.97
N VAL A 32 -1.53 2.95 8.94
CA VAL A 32 -2.28 4.20 9.01
C VAL A 32 -3.39 4.21 7.98
N VAL A 33 -4.63 4.46 8.42
CA VAL A 33 -5.81 4.54 7.56
C VAL A 33 -6.16 6.01 7.27
N GLY A 34 -6.02 6.38 6.00
CA GLY A 34 -6.32 7.72 5.50
C GLY A 34 -5.21 8.74 5.74
N VAL A 35 -5.49 10.00 5.38
CA VAL A 35 -4.62 11.14 5.71
C VAL A 35 -4.79 11.50 7.18
N ARG A 36 -3.68 11.70 7.88
CA ARG A 36 -3.62 12.03 9.31
C ARG A 36 -2.54 13.07 9.61
N PRO A 37 -2.60 13.77 10.76
CA PRO A 37 -1.55 14.69 11.17
C PRO A 37 -0.19 13.97 11.30
N VAL A 38 0.86 14.53 10.70
CA VAL A 38 2.19 13.91 10.68
C VAL A 38 2.76 13.76 12.09
N GLU A 39 2.53 14.74 12.95
CA GLU A 39 2.99 14.75 14.34
C GLU A 39 2.35 13.61 15.16
N GLU A 40 1.10 13.29 14.87
CA GLU A 40 0.39 12.18 15.52
C GLU A 40 0.95 10.83 15.06
N ILE A 41 1.17 10.66 13.75
CA ILE A 41 1.78 9.45 13.18
C ILE A 41 3.18 9.24 13.77
N GLU A 42 4.01 10.29 13.80
CA GLU A 42 5.37 10.22 14.35
C GLU A 42 5.35 9.83 15.83
N LEU A 43 4.49 10.46 16.64
CA LEU A 43 4.36 10.13 18.06
C LEU A 43 3.99 8.66 18.26
N LEU A 44 3.00 8.18 17.50
CA LEU A 44 2.56 6.77 17.56
C LEU A 44 3.66 5.82 17.10
N ALA A 45 4.35 6.13 16.00
CA ALA A 45 5.43 5.30 15.47
C ALA A 45 6.57 5.19 16.50
N ASN A 46 6.98 6.32 17.09
CA ASN A 46 8.03 6.36 18.11
C ASN A 46 7.64 5.62 19.39
N ASN A 47 6.42 5.84 19.91
CA ASN A 47 5.92 5.17 21.12
C ASN A 47 5.86 3.64 20.94
N ASN A 48 5.55 3.19 19.72
CA ASN A 48 5.49 1.77 19.38
C ASN A 48 6.80 1.22 18.82
N LYS A 49 7.86 2.03 18.72
CA LYS A 49 9.16 1.67 18.14
C LYS A 49 9.07 1.15 16.70
N ALA A 50 8.06 1.59 15.95
CA ALA A 50 7.89 1.27 14.54
C ALA A 50 8.73 2.24 13.69
N LYS A 51 9.71 1.71 12.95
CA LYS A 51 10.49 2.49 11.97
C LYS A 51 9.88 2.49 10.57
N HIS A 52 8.88 1.65 10.37
CA HIS A 52 8.14 1.49 9.14
C HIS A 52 6.70 1.95 9.33
N ILE A 53 6.20 2.74 8.37
CA ILE A 53 4.82 3.22 8.31
C ILE A 53 4.19 2.73 7.01
N TYR A 54 3.02 2.11 7.10
CA TYR A 54 2.31 1.55 5.96
C TYR A 54 0.99 2.29 5.74
N PHE A 55 0.86 2.89 4.56
CA PHE A 55 -0.35 3.54 4.08
C PHE A 55 -1.05 2.71 3.01
N GLY A 56 -2.34 3.01 2.78
CA GLY A 56 -3.13 2.33 1.75
C GLY A 56 -3.74 1.00 2.21
N THR A 57 -3.40 0.56 3.42
CA THR A 57 -4.01 -0.61 4.06
C THR A 57 -5.53 -0.54 4.05
N SER A 58 -6.19 -1.70 3.97
CA SER A 58 -7.65 -1.80 3.88
C SER A 58 -8.26 -1.01 2.71
N GLN A 59 -7.49 -0.79 1.64
CA GLN A 59 -7.89 0.00 0.47
C GLN A 59 -8.29 1.44 0.86
N SER A 60 -7.49 2.07 1.71
CA SER A 60 -7.74 3.43 2.21
C SER A 60 -7.25 4.55 1.29
N PHE A 61 -6.34 4.24 0.35
CA PHE A 61 -5.81 5.23 -0.58
C PHE A 61 -6.76 5.41 -1.76
N THR A 62 -7.61 6.44 -1.69
CA THR A 62 -8.60 6.77 -2.71
C THR A 62 -8.72 8.28 -3.00
N PRO A 63 -7.63 8.98 -3.38
CA PRO A 63 -7.71 10.41 -3.69
C PRO A 63 -8.53 10.66 -4.97
N GLU A 64 -9.59 11.44 -4.85
CA GLU A 64 -10.47 11.87 -5.94
C GLU A 64 -10.00 13.19 -6.56
N THR A 65 -9.41 14.08 -5.75
CA THR A 65 -8.94 15.39 -6.19
C THR A 65 -7.41 15.55 -6.13
N ASP A 66 -6.89 16.55 -6.83
CA ASP A 66 -5.46 16.90 -6.74
C ASP A 66 -5.07 17.42 -5.35
N GLU A 67 -6.00 18.06 -4.65
CA GLU A 67 -5.81 18.52 -3.27
C GLU A 67 -5.67 17.31 -2.32
N GLU A 68 -6.54 16.31 -2.43
CA GLU A 68 -6.41 15.08 -1.64
C GLU A 68 -5.10 14.34 -1.96
N MET A 69 -4.72 14.26 -3.23
CA MET A 69 -3.44 13.68 -3.63
C MET A 69 -2.25 14.45 -3.04
N SER A 70 -2.34 15.79 -3.00
CA SER A 70 -1.35 16.66 -2.37
C SER A 70 -1.23 16.40 -0.87
N GLN A 71 -2.35 16.25 -0.17
CA GLN A 71 -2.37 15.93 1.27
C GLN A 71 -1.68 14.60 1.57
N TRP A 72 -1.98 13.54 0.81
CA TRP A 72 -1.28 12.26 0.91
C TRP A 72 0.23 12.41 0.68
N THR A 73 0.60 13.14 -0.37
CA THR A 73 2.00 13.33 -0.77
C THR A 73 2.79 14.09 0.28
N VAL A 74 2.25 15.20 0.80
CA VAL A 74 2.89 16.02 1.83
C VAL A 74 3.07 15.22 3.11
N MET A 75 2.03 14.51 3.56
CA MET A 75 2.09 13.66 4.75
C MET A 75 3.22 12.61 4.65
N MET A 76 3.28 11.86 3.54
CA MET A 76 4.31 10.85 3.34
C MET A 76 5.71 11.45 3.20
N ARG A 77 5.83 12.58 2.49
CA ARG A 77 7.11 13.27 2.31
C ARG A 77 7.67 13.73 3.65
N ASP A 78 6.85 14.33 4.50
CA ASP A 78 7.29 14.81 5.80
C ASP A 78 7.76 13.66 6.72
N LEU A 79 7.13 12.47 6.61
CA LEU A 79 7.59 11.27 7.34
C LEU A 79 8.89 10.70 6.78
N LEU A 80 9.04 10.69 5.44
CA LEU A 80 10.29 10.29 4.78
C LEU A 80 11.45 11.23 5.16
N ASP A 81 11.20 12.54 5.22
CA ASP A 81 12.18 13.55 5.66
C ASP A 81 12.56 13.37 7.15
N ARG A 82 11.69 12.76 7.96
CA ARG A 82 11.93 12.35 9.37
C ARG A 82 12.55 10.95 9.50
N ASP A 83 13.09 10.41 8.41
CA ASP A 83 13.87 9.16 8.35
C ASP A 83 13.05 7.85 8.54
N PHE A 84 11.72 7.91 8.46
CA PHE A 84 10.88 6.70 8.43
C PHE A 84 10.93 6.01 7.06
N SER A 85 10.84 4.67 7.07
CA SER A 85 10.47 3.93 5.85
C SER A 85 8.97 4.01 5.67
N VAL A 86 8.52 4.30 4.45
CA VAL A 86 7.10 4.50 4.14
C VAL A 86 6.67 3.62 2.98
N THR A 87 5.75 2.68 3.25
CA THR A 87 5.05 1.94 2.20
C THR A 87 3.74 2.62 1.83
N LEU A 88 3.45 2.70 0.54
CA LEU A 88 2.13 3.04 0.02
C LEU A 88 1.60 1.88 -0.83
N ASP A 89 0.52 1.26 -0.40
CA ASP A 89 -0.28 0.34 -1.21
C ASP A 89 -1.38 1.10 -1.96
N PHE A 90 -1.32 1.07 -3.29
CA PHE A 90 -2.25 1.80 -4.15
C PHE A 90 -2.67 0.98 -5.36
N GLY A 91 -3.91 1.20 -5.80
CA GLY A 91 -4.41 0.59 -7.04
C GLY A 91 -3.65 1.11 -8.27
N ILE A 92 -3.47 0.25 -9.28
CA ILE A 92 -2.77 0.58 -10.53
C ILE A 92 -3.32 1.84 -11.22
N GLU A 93 -4.59 2.18 -11.01
CA GLU A 93 -5.24 3.40 -11.49
C GLU A 93 -4.60 4.70 -10.99
N TYR A 94 -3.83 4.65 -9.89
CA TYR A 94 -3.14 5.83 -9.34
C TYR A 94 -1.67 5.95 -9.77
N MET A 95 -1.19 5.10 -10.68
CA MET A 95 0.22 5.05 -11.07
C MET A 95 0.78 6.41 -11.56
N GLU A 96 0.07 7.12 -12.45
CA GLU A 96 0.51 8.43 -12.93
C GLU A 96 0.58 9.47 -11.79
N LYS A 97 -0.43 9.50 -10.91
CA LYS A 97 -0.45 10.42 -9.76
C LYS A 97 0.72 10.15 -8.79
N VAL A 98 0.98 8.87 -8.47
CA VAL A 98 2.05 8.50 -7.54
C VAL A 98 3.43 8.76 -8.15
N THR A 99 3.65 8.43 -9.42
CA THR A 99 4.94 8.70 -10.09
C THR A 99 5.22 10.20 -10.25
N ALA A 100 4.19 11.02 -10.50
CA ALA A 100 4.31 12.47 -10.58
C ALA A 100 4.48 13.17 -9.21
N SER A 101 4.13 12.52 -8.11
CA SER A 101 4.19 13.10 -6.74
C SER A 101 5.60 13.47 -6.27
N GLY A 102 6.63 12.87 -6.88
CA GLY A 102 8.03 13.02 -6.45
C GLY A 102 8.47 12.04 -5.35
N LEU A 103 7.56 11.26 -4.77
CA LEU A 103 7.87 10.26 -3.72
C LEU A 103 8.87 9.19 -4.21
N MET A 104 8.83 8.84 -5.50
CA MET A 104 9.73 7.87 -6.12
C MET A 104 11.23 8.24 -6.03
N LYS A 105 11.55 9.48 -5.65
CA LYS A 105 12.94 9.95 -5.45
C LYS A 105 13.53 9.53 -4.10
N TYR A 106 12.70 9.11 -3.15
CA TYR A 106 13.11 8.73 -1.81
C TYR A 106 13.46 7.24 -1.77
N GLU A 107 14.66 6.91 -1.32
CA GLU A 107 15.12 5.51 -1.18
C GLU A 107 14.26 4.72 -0.17
N LYS A 108 13.72 5.40 0.84
CA LYS A 108 12.88 4.83 1.90
C LYS A 108 11.38 4.75 1.54
N PHE A 109 11.01 5.19 0.34
CA PHE A 109 9.65 5.05 -0.16
C PHE A 109 9.48 3.71 -0.86
N VAL A 110 8.48 2.95 -0.44
CA VAL A 110 8.19 1.59 -0.92
C VAL A 110 6.82 1.59 -1.61
N PRO A 111 6.76 1.74 -2.94
CA PRO A 111 5.51 1.69 -3.67
C PRO A 111 5.05 0.24 -3.86
N MET A 112 3.86 -0.09 -3.37
CA MET A 112 3.19 -1.36 -3.62
C MET A 112 2.01 -1.13 -4.58
N ILE A 113 2.15 -1.62 -5.81
CA ILE A 113 1.13 -1.46 -6.87
C ILE A 113 0.18 -2.66 -6.83
N SER A 114 -1.09 -2.39 -6.50
CA SER A 114 -2.14 -3.38 -6.39
C SER A 114 -2.93 -3.55 -7.69
N ALA A 115 -2.80 -4.72 -8.34
CA ALA A 115 -3.60 -5.13 -9.51
C ALA A 115 -4.72 -6.09 -9.08
N LYS A 116 -5.97 -5.61 -9.05
CA LYS A 116 -7.13 -6.37 -8.57
C LYS A 116 -7.70 -7.25 -9.69
N ILE A 117 -7.50 -8.57 -9.61
CA ILE A 117 -8.08 -9.56 -10.54
C ILE A 117 -9.10 -10.44 -9.78
N PRO A 118 -10.40 -10.08 -9.78
CA PRO A 118 -11.40 -10.81 -9.02
C PRO A 118 -11.65 -12.20 -9.61
N ASN A 119 -11.82 -13.19 -8.73
CA ASN A 119 -12.06 -14.59 -9.09
C ASN A 119 -10.96 -15.19 -10.01
N ILE A 120 -9.70 -14.86 -9.75
CA ILE A 120 -8.53 -15.29 -10.56
C ILE A 120 -8.51 -16.80 -10.89
N TYR A 121 -9.02 -17.65 -10.00
CA TYR A 121 -9.11 -19.10 -10.17
C TYR A 121 -10.16 -19.58 -11.20
N LYS A 122 -11.07 -18.71 -11.65
CA LYS A 122 -12.05 -19.03 -12.71
C LYS A 122 -11.49 -18.82 -14.12
N LEU A 123 -10.34 -18.19 -14.23
CA LEU A 123 -9.67 -17.91 -15.51
C LEU A 123 -9.07 -19.21 -16.06
N ASN A 124 -9.14 -19.38 -17.38
CA ASN A 124 -8.67 -20.62 -18.01
C ASN A 124 -7.14 -20.58 -18.24
N LYS A 125 -6.55 -21.73 -18.58
CA LYS A 125 -5.10 -21.87 -18.78
C LYS A 125 -4.51 -20.97 -19.88
N ASN A 126 -5.33 -20.42 -20.77
CA ASN A 126 -4.89 -19.57 -21.88
C ASN A 126 -4.88 -18.08 -21.49
N THR A 127 -5.23 -17.72 -20.25
CA THR A 127 -5.27 -16.32 -19.82
C THR A 127 -3.86 -15.71 -19.73
N THR A 128 -3.71 -14.53 -20.32
CA THR A 128 -2.48 -13.73 -20.34
C THR A 128 -2.71 -12.44 -19.57
N LEU A 129 -1.79 -12.09 -18.66
CA LEU A 129 -1.73 -10.74 -18.10
C LEU A 129 -0.81 -9.89 -18.98
N LYS A 130 -1.25 -8.66 -19.25
CA LYS A 130 -0.49 -7.67 -20.00
C LYS A 130 -0.29 -6.42 -19.14
N ILE A 131 0.96 -5.96 -19.06
CA ILE A 131 1.32 -4.62 -18.58
C ILE A 131 1.53 -3.79 -19.84
N ASP A 132 0.67 -2.79 -20.02
CA ASP A 132 0.50 -2.07 -21.28
C ASP A 132 0.91 -0.60 -21.15
N ASP A 133 1.04 0.05 -22.29
CA ASP A 133 1.09 1.52 -22.37
C ASP A 133 -0.33 2.10 -22.29
N ILE A 134 -0.48 3.32 -21.76
CA ILE A 134 -1.79 4.01 -21.69
C ILE A 134 -2.35 4.23 -23.10
N THR A 135 -1.48 4.60 -24.03
CA THR A 135 -1.76 4.66 -25.47
C THR A 135 -0.46 4.43 -26.22
N TRP A 136 -0.51 4.33 -27.55
CA TRP A 136 0.61 3.88 -28.36
C TRP A 136 1.88 4.75 -28.20
N GLY A 137 2.87 4.25 -27.45
CA GLY A 137 4.20 4.84 -27.30
C GLY A 137 4.24 6.10 -26.44
N LEU A 138 3.29 6.28 -25.51
CA LEU A 138 3.19 7.46 -24.67
C LEU A 138 3.99 7.34 -23.36
N THR A 139 3.76 6.28 -22.59
CA THR A 139 4.31 6.12 -21.24
C THR A 139 5.34 5.01 -21.13
N ASN A 140 5.31 4.03 -22.05
CA ASN A 140 6.21 2.89 -22.04
C ASN A 140 6.85 2.67 -23.43
N SER A 141 8.05 2.09 -23.45
CA SER A 141 8.73 1.74 -24.71
C SER A 141 8.18 0.48 -25.39
N GLY A 142 7.23 -0.20 -24.75
CA GLY A 142 6.65 -1.46 -25.20
C GLY A 142 5.69 -2.03 -24.17
N VAL A 143 5.40 -3.33 -24.30
CA VAL A 143 4.44 -4.05 -23.47
C VAL A 143 5.07 -5.33 -22.93
N TRP A 144 4.69 -5.70 -21.71
CA TRP A 144 5.07 -6.99 -21.13
C TRP A 144 3.84 -7.88 -21.10
N SER A 145 3.99 -9.15 -21.48
CA SER A 145 2.89 -10.12 -21.46
C SER A 145 3.40 -11.49 -21.06
N LYS A 146 2.68 -12.15 -20.17
CA LYS A 146 2.98 -13.51 -19.75
C LYS A 146 1.71 -14.24 -19.35
N ASN A 147 1.73 -15.56 -19.46
CA ASN A 147 0.63 -16.40 -18.99
C ASN A 147 0.37 -16.13 -17.49
N LEU A 148 -0.89 -15.90 -17.12
CA LEU A 148 -1.26 -15.52 -15.76
C LEU A 148 -0.94 -16.63 -14.74
N LYS A 149 -1.10 -17.90 -15.14
CA LYS A 149 -0.74 -19.03 -14.28
C LYS A 149 0.76 -19.04 -14.01
N GLU A 150 1.59 -18.84 -15.02
CA GLU A 150 3.04 -18.77 -14.82
C GLU A 150 3.47 -17.58 -13.97
N ILE A 151 2.76 -16.45 -14.02
CA ILE A 151 3.03 -15.32 -13.12
C ILE A 151 2.72 -15.74 -11.68
N THR A 152 1.50 -16.21 -11.44
CA THR A 152 1.04 -16.57 -10.08
C THR A 152 1.83 -17.73 -9.47
N ASP A 153 2.26 -18.73 -10.26
CA ASP A 153 3.11 -19.83 -9.79
C ASP A 153 4.50 -19.34 -9.28
N ASN A 154 4.97 -18.17 -9.74
CA ASN A 154 6.25 -17.58 -9.34
C ASN A 154 6.11 -16.43 -8.33
N MET A 155 4.91 -16.13 -7.87
CA MET A 155 4.65 -15.13 -6.83
C MET A 155 4.59 -15.77 -5.46
N HIS A 156 4.84 -14.98 -4.42
CA HIS A 156 4.50 -15.40 -3.07
C HIS A 156 2.98 -15.29 -2.88
N TYR A 157 2.39 -16.32 -2.28
CA TYR A 157 1.00 -16.35 -1.90
C TYR A 157 0.91 -16.12 -0.39
N THR A 158 0.24 -15.05 0.02
CA THR A 158 -0.11 -14.78 1.41
C THR A 158 -1.57 -15.16 1.61
N ASP A 159 -1.84 -16.14 2.46
CA ASP A 159 -3.21 -16.53 2.79
C ASP A 159 -3.86 -15.55 3.76
N TRP A 160 -5.19 -15.44 3.74
CA TRP A 160 -5.93 -14.61 4.68
C TRP A 160 -5.71 -15.01 6.15
N GLU A 161 -5.44 -16.28 6.40
CA GLU A 161 -5.10 -16.80 7.73
C GLU A 161 -3.79 -16.21 8.29
N GLU A 162 -2.93 -15.64 7.45
CA GLU A 162 -1.69 -14.99 7.88
C GLU A 162 -1.92 -13.56 8.39
N TYR A 163 -3.03 -12.91 8.05
CA TYR A 163 -3.37 -11.54 8.50
C TYR A 163 -3.94 -11.53 9.92
N VAL A 164 -3.11 -11.96 10.89
CA VAL A 164 -3.41 -12.06 12.32
C VAL A 164 -2.35 -11.35 13.16
N GLY A 165 -2.72 -10.94 14.37
CA GLY A 165 -1.77 -10.38 15.35
C GLY A 165 -1.66 -8.85 15.37
N ASP A 166 -2.41 -8.14 14.52
CA ASP A 166 -2.48 -6.68 14.56
C ASP A 166 -3.12 -6.18 15.86
N THR A 167 -2.57 -5.10 16.43
CA THR A 167 -3.08 -4.44 17.64
C THR A 167 -3.60 -3.05 17.28
N VAL A 168 -4.91 -2.83 17.50
CA VAL A 168 -5.55 -1.53 17.29
C VAL A 168 -5.03 -0.51 18.30
N ILE A 169 -4.73 0.69 17.83
CA ILE A 169 -4.40 1.84 18.68
C ILE A 169 -5.64 2.74 18.76
N ASP A 170 -6.16 2.89 19.98
CA ASP A 170 -7.25 3.82 20.28
C ASP A 170 -6.66 5.17 20.72
N VAL A 171 -6.83 6.18 19.87
CA VAL A 171 -6.37 7.55 20.12
C VAL A 171 -7.38 8.37 20.95
N ASP A 172 -8.65 7.97 20.99
CA ASP A 172 -9.70 8.70 21.70
C ASP A 172 -9.80 8.32 23.19
N ASN A 173 -9.26 7.15 23.58
CA ASN A 173 -9.26 6.66 24.96
C ASN A 173 -8.00 7.02 25.78
N ASN A 174 -7.11 7.86 25.25
CA ASN A 174 -5.88 8.31 25.93
C ASN A 174 -5.89 9.81 26.31
N VAL A 175 -7.09 10.40 26.50
CA VAL A 175 -7.28 11.73 27.10
C VAL A 175 -7.86 11.60 28.51
#